data_AF-A0A0D0D1S2-F1
#
_entry.id   AF-A0A0D0D1S2-F1
#
_cell.length_a   1.000
_cell.length_b   1.000
_cell.length_c   1.000
_cell.angle_alpha   90.00
_cell.angle_beta   90.00
_cell.angle_gamma   90.00
#
_symmetry.space_group_name_H-M   'P 1'
#
loop_
_entity.id
_entity.type
_entity.pdbx_description
1 polymer ?
#
loop_
_entity_poly.entity_id
_entity_poly.type
_entity_poly.pdbx_seq_one_letter_code
_entity_poly.pdbx_strand_id
1 'polypeptide(L)' 'LSPISQLPSELLEAIFRFGLGPPEHSSSLPFELAVSGVCRAWRAVALGFPELWTHI' A
#
# COMPACT_ATOMS: atom_id res chain seq x y z
N LEU A 1 0.34 -14.15 -15.88
CA LEU A 1 0.71 -13.22 -14.79
C LEU A 1 -0.41 -12.19 -14.68
N SER A 2 -0.85 -11.83 -13.47
CA SER A 2 -1.89 -10.80 -13.33
C SER A 2 -1.30 -9.43 -13.72
N PRO A 3 -2.07 -8.51 -14.34
CA PRO A 3 -1.56 -7.21 -14.77
C PRO A 3 -0.87 -6.41 -13.66
N ILE A 4 -1.36 -6.55 -12.43
CA ILE A 4 -0.82 -5.86 -11.25
C ILE A 4 0.62 -6.30 -10.89
N SER A 5 1.03 -7.50 -11.31
CA SER A 5 2.40 -8.01 -11.08
C SER A 5 3.44 -7.46 -12.06
N GLN A 6 2.99 -6.72 -13.08
CA GLN A 6 3.86 -6.06 -14.06
C GLN A 6 4.10 -4.58 -13.72
N LEU A 7 3.46 -4.07 -12.68
CA LEU A 7 3.65 -2.70 -12.25
C LEU A 7 5.01 -2.56 -11.55
N PRO A 8 5.85 -1.58 -11.94
CA PRO A 8 7.06 -1.23 -11.19
C PRO A 8 6.75 -0.87 -9.74
N SER A 9 7.70 -1.13 -8.83
CA SER A 9 7.56 -0.85 -7.40
C SER A 9 7.32 0.63 -7.12
N GLU A 10 7.92 1.52 -7.91
CA GLU A 10 7.81 2.98 -7.75
C GLU A 10 6.38 3.48 -7.98
N LEU A 11 5.65 2.86 -8.94
CA LEU A 11 4.25 3.20 -9.18
C LEU A 11 3.34 2.64 -8.08
N LEU A 12 3.70 1.48 -7.53
CA LEU A 12 3.03 0.89 -6.37
C LEU A 12 3.20 1.77 -5.11
N GLU A 13 4.40 2.26 -4.85
CA GLU A 13 4.69 3.22 -3.78
C GLU A 13 3.95 4.55 -3.99
N ALA A 14 3.88 5.05 -5.23
CA ALA A 14 3.10 6.25 -5.54
C ALA A 14 1.62 6.05 -5.19
N ILE A 15 1.04 4.90 -5.52
CA ILE A 15 -0.35 4.55 -5.13
C ILE A 15 -0.49 4.51 -3.61
N PHE A 16 0.45 3.87 -2.89
CA PHE A 16 0.40 3.82 -1.43
C PHE A 16 0.43 5.22 -0.81
N ARG A 17 1.28 6.11 -1.32
CA ARG A 17 1.36 7.50 -0.86
C ARG A 17 0.05 8.26 -1.02
N PHE A 18 -0.70 8.02 -2.11
CA PHE A 18 -2.03 8.61 -2.27
C PHE A 18 -3.06 8.07 -1.27
N GLY A 19 -2.91 6.82 -0.84
CA GLY A 19 -3.81 6.21 0.16
C GLY A 19 -3.51 6.58 1.61
N LEU A 20 -2.36 7.20 1.89
CA LEU A 20 -2.01 7.75 3.21
C LEU A 20 -2.72 9.06 3.57
N GLY A 21 -3.55 9.58 2.65
CA GLY A 21 -4.36 10.76 2.90
C GLY A 21 -5.30 10.58 4.11
N PRO A 22 -5.87 11.68 4.63
CA PRO A 22 -6.82 11.62 5.74
C PRO A 22 -7.94 10.63 5.41
N PRO A 23 -8.30 9.74 6.34
CA PRO A 23 -9.32 8.72 6.07
C PRO A 23 -10.65 9.42 5.82
N GLU A 24 -11.08 9.49 4.57
CA GLU A 24 -12.39 10.04 4.22
C GLU A 24 -13.54 9.15 4.73
N HIS A 25 -13.25 7.86 4.93
CA HIS A 25 -14.18 6.87 5.46
C HIS A 25 -13.45 6.04 6.51
N SER A 26 -14.05 5.87 7.69
CA SER A 26 -13.53 4.99 8.74
C SER A 26 -13.70 3.52 8.30
N SER A 27 -12.77 3.02 7.48
CA SER A 27 -12.68 1.59 7.23
C SER A 27 -12.28 0.88 8.52
N SER A 28 -12.82 -0.32 8.77
CA SER A 28 -12.44 -1.13 9.93
C SER A 28 -11.01 -1.65 9.85
N LEU A 29 -10.41 -1.63 8.65
CA LEU A 29 -9.05 -2.06 8.39
C LEU A 29 -8.18 -0.83 8.04
N PRO A 30 -7.07 -0.61 8.76
CA PRO A 30 -6.05 0.37 8.39
C PRO A 30 -5.54 0.14 6.96
N PHE A 31 -5.28 1.24 6.24
CA PHE A 31 -4.91 1.20 4.83
C PHE A 31 -3.66 0.36 4.58
N GLU A 32 -2.67 0.47 5.46
CA GLU A 32 -1.39 -0.23 5.45
C GLU A 32 -1.58 -1.75 5.48
N LEU A 33 -2.54 -2.19 6.30
CA LEU A 33 -2.90 -3.59 6.42
C LEU A 33 -3.71 -4.06 5.19
N ALA A 34 -4.58 -3.20 4.66
CA ALA A 34 -5.34 -3.49 3.45
C ALA A 34 -4.41 -3.73 2.24
N VAL A 35 -3.47 -2.81 1.99
CA VAL A 35 -2.54 -2.94 0.86
C VAL A 35 -1.55 -4.08 1.03
N SER A 36 -1.10 -4.33 2.26
CA SER A 36 -0.27 -5.49 2.61
C SER A 36 -1.01 -6.83 2.43
N GLY A 37 -2.34 -6.81 2.37
CA GLY A 37 -3.20 -7.98 2.22
C GLY A 37 -3.40 -8.46 0.78
N VAL A 38 -3.23 -7.59 -0.22
CA VAL A 38 -3.68 -7.82 -1.61
C VAL A 38 -2.97 -9.00 -2.28
N CYS A 39 -1.64 -8.99 -2.30
CA CYS A 39 -0.84 -10.07 -2.87
C CYS A 39 0.61 -10.05 -2.34
N ARG A 40 1.41 -11.07 -2.67
CA ARG A 40 2.82 -11.15 -2.26
C ARG A 40 3.66 -9.97 -2.76
N ALA A 41 3.43 -9.50 -3.99
CA ALA A 41 4.16 -8.39 -4.56
C ALA A 41 3.86 -7.07 -3.83
N TRP A 42 2.59 -6.78 -3.57
CA TRP A 42 2.19 -5.58 -2.81
C TRP A 42 2.72 -5.60 -1.39
N ARG A 43 2.70 -6.78 -0.74
CA ARG A 43 3.29 -6.95 0.59
C ARG A 43 4.80 -6.66 0.60
N ALA A 44 5.52 -7.14 -0.41
CA ALA A 44 6.96 -6.90 -0.51
C ALA A 44 7.28 -5.40 -0.63
N VAL A 45 6.51 -4.67 -1.45
CA VAL A 45 6.65 -3.20 -1.58
C VAL A 45 6.22 -2.48 -0.29
N ALA A 46 5.08 -2.87 0.30
CA ALA A 46 4.55 -2.22 1.50
C ALA A 46 5.50 -2.34 2.70
N LEU A 47 6.12 -3.52 2.90
CA LEU A 47 7.13 -3.72 3.95
C LEU A 47 8.41 -2.90 3.70
N GLY A 48 8.72 -2.60 2.45
CA GLY A 48 9.86 -1.77 2.05
C GLY A 48 9.57 -0.27 2.02
N PHE A 49 8.33 0.16 2.29
CA PHE A 49 7.90 1.55 2.20
C PHE A 49 7.59 2.11 3.61
N PRO A 50 8.55 2.78 4.28
CA PRO A 50 8.44 3.16 5.68
C PRO A 50 7.30 4.13 5.98
N GLU A 51 6.94 4.99 5.01
CA GLU A 51 5.87 5.98 5.14
C GLU A 51 4.53 5.34 5.56
N LEU A 52 4.26 4.07 5.18
CA LEU A 52 3.09 3.34 5.65
C LEU A 52 3.09 3.09 7.16
N TRP A 53 4.25 2.85 7.76
CA TRP A 53 4.33 2.34 9.14
C TRP A 53 4.70 3.42 10.17
N THR A 54 5.03 4.63 9.71
CA THR A 54 5.55 5.71 10.56
C THR A 54 4.63 6.92 10.65
N HIS A 55 3.35 6.69 10.96
CA HIS A 55 2.43 7.77 11.33
C HIS A 55 2.51 8.02 12.84
N ILE A 56 3.11 9.15 13.23
CA ILE A 56 3.24 9.61 14.62
C ILE A 56 2.22 10.71 14.89
#